data_AF-A0A846QQI2-F1
#
_entry.id   AF-A0A846QQI2-F1
#
_cell.length_a   1.000
_cell.length_b   1.000
_cell.length_c   1.000
_cell.angle_alpha   90.00
_cell.angle_beta   90.00
_cell.angle_gamma   90.00
#
_symmetry.space_group_name_H-M   'P 1'
#
loop_
_entity.id
_entity.type
_entity.pdbx_description
1 polymer ?
#
loop_
_entity_poly.entity_id
_entity_poly.type
_entity_poly.pdbx_seq_one_letter_code
_entity_poly.pdbx_strand_id
1 'polypeptide(L)'
;MENIIQFEGAAFWVDQNIIYCTIKRGFVFQSFNGKDIETIANIIKRLSNGKFLPMLINLKGLDNLEALKSFNLFSPCSLIGITVLSRSFVVKSFIIKMFLVLSSIVDGNAFWNHIYVRVEEATGFCNEKIKELNMINEI
;
A
#
# COMPACT_ATOMS: atom_id res chain seq x y z
N MET A 1 9.06 -17.77 7.45
CA MET A 1 9.10 -16.69 6.46
C MET A 1 8.04 -17.00 5.42
N GLU A 2 6.97 -16.22 5.39
CA GLU A 2 5.90 -16.37 4.41
C GLU A 2 6.38 -16.01 3.00
N ASN A 3 5.67 -16.52 2.00
CA ASN A 3 6.02 -16.45 0.58
C ASN A 3 6.18 -15.01 0.08
N ILE A 4 7.42 -14.54 -0.10
CA ILE A 4 7.70 -13.27 -0.77
C ILE A 4 7.45 -13.46 -2.27
N ILE A 5 6.58 -12.63 -2.84
CA ILE A 5 6.31 -12.58 -4.28
C ILE A 5 6.87 -11.28 -4.84
N GLN A 6 7.69 -11.37 -5.89
CA GLN A 6 8.27 -10.21 -6.56
C GLN A 6 7.56 -9.94 -7.90
N PHE A 7 7.35 -8.67 -8.21
CA PHE A 7 6.82 -8.22 -9.48
C PHE A 7 7.36 -6.83 -9.82
N GLU A 8 8.04 -6.69 -10.97
CA GLU A 8 8.47 -5.39 -11.51
C GLU A 8 9.09 -4.48 -10.43
N GLY A 9 10.10 -4.97 -9.72
CA GLY A 9 10.80 -4.20 -8.68
C GLY A 9 10.03 -3.96 -7.37
N ALA A 10 8.79 -4.43 -7.24
CA ALA A 10 8.05 -4.50 -5.98
C ALA A 10 8.14 -5.90 -5.37
N ALA A 11 8.18 -5.97 -4.04
CA ALA A 11 8.12 -7.20 -3.27
C ALA A 11 6.93 -7.16 -2.32
N PHE A 12 6.12 -8.22 -2.36
CA PHE A 12 4.91 -8.39 -1.59
C PHE A 12 5.02 -9.61 -0.69
N TRP A 13 4.54 -9.51 0.54
CA TRP A 13 4.41 -10.64 1.45
C TRP A 13 3.29 -10.35 2.44
N VAL A 14 2.88 -11.38 3.18
CA VAL A 14 2.00 -11.21 4.34
C VAL A 14 2.83 -11.46 5.59
N ASP A 15 2.52 -10.68 6.63
CA ASP A 15 2.98 -10.94 7.98
C ASP A 15 1.92 -10.40 8.93
N GLN A 16 1.59 -11.15 9.99
CA GLN A 16 0.60 -10.77 10.99
C GLN A 16 -0.76 -10.26 10.41
N ASN A 17 -1.25 -10.89 9.34
CA ASN A 17 -2.47 -10.49 8.61
C ASN A 17 -2.39 -9.09 7.94
N ILE A 18 -1.20 -8.57 7.68
CA ILE A 18 -0.98 -7.33 6.92
C ILE A 18 -0.26 -7.69 5.64
N ILE A 19 -0.72 -7.15 4.50
CA ILE A 19 0.01 -7.24 3.24
C ILE A 19 1.07 -6.17 3.24
N TYR A 20 2.33 -6.56 3.22
CA TYR A 20 3.45 -5.64 3.10
C TYR A 20 3.88 -5.51 1.64
N CYS A 21 4.25 -4.29 1.25
CA CYS A 21 4.83 -3.98 -0.04
C CYS A 21 6.07 -3.12 0.15
N THR A 22 7.16 -3.47 -0.54
CA THR A 22 8.36 -2.62 -0.68
C THR A 22 8.68 -2.44 -2.15
N ILE A 23 9.31 -1.32 -2.48
CA ILE A 23 9.69 -0.96 -3.84
C ILE A 23 11.19 -0.77 -3.89
N LYS A 24 11.84 -1.41 -4.86
CA LYS A 24 13.27 -1.31 -5.10
C LYS A 24 13.59 0.08 -5.67
N ARG A 25 14.65 0.69 -5.14
CA ARG A 25 15.20 1.94 -5.67
C ARG A 25 15.65 1.78 -7.12
N GLY A 26 15.51 2.85 -7.92
CA GLY A 26 15.80 2.85 -9.34
C GLY A 26 14.72 2.18 -10.19
N PHE A 27 13.65 1.67 -9.57
CA PHE A 27 12.51 1.18 -10.31
C PHE A 27 11.66 2.34 -10.85
N VAL A 28 11.50 2.39 -12.17
CA VAL A 28 10.75 3.43 -12.85
C VAL A 28 9.36 2.89 -13.19
N PHE A 29 8.37 3.15 -12.33
CA PHE A 29 6.97 3.01 -12.75
C PHE A 29 6.69 4.07 -13.83
N GLN A 30 6.63 3.65 -15.09
CA GLN A 30 6.14 4.53 -16.16
C GLN A 30 4.60 4.65 -16.08
N SER A 31 3.95 3.52 -15.83
CA SER A 31 2.55 3.37 -15.44
C SER A 31 2.27 1.87 -15.25
N PHE A 32 1.25 1.49 -14.47
CA PHE A 32 0.70 0.14 -14.58
C PHE A 32 -0.28 0.10 -15.74
N ASN A 33 -0.07 -0.83 -16.67
CA ASN A 33 -1.10 -1.19 -17.64
C ASN A 33 -2.15 -2.11 -16.98
N GLY A 34 -3.25 -2.42 -17.67
CA GLY A 34 -4.31 -3.27 -17.13
C GLY A 34 -3.86 -4.66 -16.68
N LYS A 35 -2.89 -5.27 -17.38
CA LYS A 35 -2.33 -6.58 -17.02
C LYS A 35 -1.44 -6.51 -15.78
N ASP A 36 -0.73 -5.41 -15.58
CA ASP A 36 0.08 -5.21 -14.38
C ASP A 36 -0.82 -5.10 -13.15
N ILE A 37 -1.92 -4.34 -13.28
CA ILE A 37 -2.94 -4.20 -12.22
C ILE A 37 -3.55 -5.56 -11.88
N GLU A 38 -3.94 -6.35 -12.89
CA GLU A 38 -4.49 -7.69 -12.71
C GLU A 38 -3.47 -8.63 -12.05
N THR A 39 -2.20 -8.54 -12.46
CA THR A 39 -1.12 -9.34 -11.88
C THR A 39 -0.95 -9.03 -10.40
N ILE A 40 -0.90 -7.75 -10.03
CA ILE A 40 -0.78 -7.34 -8.62
C ILE A 40 -2.03 -7.73 -7.83
N ALA A 41 -3.23 -7.59 -8.40
CA ALA A 41 -4.47 -8.05 -7.76
C ALA A 41 -4.44 -9.56 -7.48
N ASN A 42 -3.95 -10.35 -8.44
CA ASN A 42 -3.79 -11.80 -8.27
C ASN A 42 -2.72 -12.15 -7.23
N ILE A 43 -1.61 -11.41 -7.17
CA ILE A 43 -0.58 -11.54 -6.13
C ILE A 43 -1.20 -11.30 -4.75
N ILE A 44 -1.94 -10.19 -4.60
CA ILE A 44 -2.59 -9.82 -3.34
C ILE A 44 -3.63 -10.87 -2.94
N LYS A 45 -4.49 -11.31 -3.87
CA LYS A 45 -5.51 -12.34 -3.61
C LYS A 45 -4.89 -13.66 -3.18
N ARG A 46 -3.77 -14.05 -3.79
CA ARG A 46 -3.03 -15.27 -3.44
C ARG A 46 -2.38 -15.14 -2.05
N LEU A 47 -1.76 -14.00 -1.77
CA LEU A 47 -1.12 -13.73 -0.48
C LEU A 47 -2.14 -13.67 0.65
N SER A 48 -3.31 -13.07 0.41
CA SER A 48 -4.35 -12.95 1.41
C SER A 48 -5.19 -14.21 1.60
N ASN A 49 -4.99 -15.24 0.78
CA ASN A 49 -5.82 -16.45 0.73
C ASN A 49 -7.32 -16.10 0.64
N GLY A 50 -7.66 -15.09 -0.18
CA GLY A 50 -9.02 -14.59 -0.35
C GLY A 50 -9.56 -13.73 0.80
N LYS A 51 -8.80 -13.51 1.88
CA LYS A 51 -9.19 -12.61 2.98
C LYS A 51 -9.00 -11.15 2.60
N PHE A 52 -9.77 -10.29 3.27
CA PHE A 52 -9.66 -8.85 3.13
C PHE A 52 -8.67 -8.29 4.16
N LEU A 53 -7.43 -8.07 3.75
CA LEU A 53 -6.34 -7.64 4.62
C LEU A 53 -5.96 -6.18 4.35
N PRO A 54 -5.50 -5.42 5.36
CA PRO A 54 -4.91 -4.11 5.15
C PRO A 54 -3.56 -4.24 4.46
N MET A 55 -3.18 -3.20 3.72
CA MET A 55 -1.93 -3.13 2.97
C MET A 55 -1.05 -1.99 3.48
N LEU A 56 0.23 -2.27 3.71
CA LEU A 56 1.25 -1.32 4.12
C LEU A 56 2.34 -1.24 3.05
N ILE A 57 2.47 -0.07 2.44
CA ILE A 57 3.43 0.22 1.37
C ILE A 57 4.59 1.04 1.94
N ASN A 58 5.79 0.47 1.95
CA ASN A 58 6.99 1.12 2.44
C ASN A 58 7.77 1.81 1.31
N LEU A 59 7.77 3.15 1.35
CA LEU A 59 8.45 4.04 0.41
C LEU A 59 9.73 4.66 1.00
N LYS A 60 10.17 4.24 2.19
CA LYS A 60 11.34 4.85 2.87
C LYS A 60 12.63 4.72 2.08
N GLY A 61 12.78 3.65 1.31
CA GLY A 61 13.98 3.38 0.50
C GLY A 61 14.09 4.24 -0.77
N LEU A 62 13.07 5.05 -1.08
CA LEU A 62 12.94 5.78 -2.33
C LEU A 62 13.37 7.25 -2.19
N ASP A 63 13.84 7.83 -3.30
CA ASP A 63 13.96 9.28 -3.41
C ASP A 63 12.57 9.96 -3.44
N ASN A 64 12.54 11.29 -3.44
CA ASN A 64 11.27 12.02 -3.32
C ASN A 64 10.38 11.83 -4.57
N LEU A 65 10.98 11.76 -5.75
CA LEU A 65 10.26 11.60 -7.01
C LEU A 65 9.78 10.16 -7.16
N GLU A 66 10.63 9.19 -6.82
CA GLU A 66 10.29 7.76 -6.79
C GLU A 66 9.15 7.50 -5.80
N ALA A 67 9.20 8.09 -4.60
CA ALA A 67 8.15 7.98 -3.60
C ALA A 67 6.83 8.57 -4.10
N LEU A 68 6.85 9.75 -4.75
CA LEU A 68 5.66 10.37 -5.32
C LEU A 68 5.05 9.52 -6.44
N LYS A 69 5.86 9.03 -7.38
CA LYS A 69 5.39 8.16 -8.47
C LYS A 69 4.77 6.87 -7.93
N SER A 70 5.46 6.24 -6.98
CA SER A 70 4.99 5.03 -6.33
C SER A 70 3.70 5.29 -5.54
N PHE A 71 3.64 6.39 -4.81
CA PHE A 71 2.43 6.80 -4.09
C PHE A 71 1.26 6.93 -5.05
N ASN A 72 1.39 7.72 -6.12
CA ASN A 72 0.33 7.94 -7.10
C ASN A 72 -0.16 6.65 -7.75
N LEU A 73 0.72 5.67 -7.90
CA LEU A 73 0.39 4.37 -8.45
C LEU A 73 -0.51 3.54 -7.53
N PHE A 74 -0.26 3.60 -6.22
CA PHE A 74 -0.96 2.81 -5.20
C PHE A 74 -2.10 3.58 -4.49
N SER A 75 -2.16 4.90 -4.63
CA SER A 75 -2.96 5.81 -3.78
C SER A 75 -4.47 5.85 -4.10
N PRO A 76 -4.95 6.06 -5.35
CA PRO A 76 -6.40 6.10 -5.64
C PRO A 76 -6.88 5.04 -6.65
N CYS A 77 -8.08 5.22 -7.23
CA CYS A 77 -8.80 4.44 -8.24
C CYS A 77 -8.00 3.86 -9.44
N SER A 78 -6.68 4.05 -9.54
CA SER A 78 -5.83 3.36 -10.52
C SER A 78 -5.87 1.84 -10.37
N LEU A 79 -6.17 1.35 -9.16
CA LEU A 79 -6.24 -0.08 -8.85
C LEU A 79 -7.68 -0.53 -8.54
N ILE A 80 -8.65 -0.23 -9.42
CA ILE A 80 -10.06 -0.68 -9.31
C ILE A 80 -10.19 -2.22 -9.07
N GLY A 81 -9.15 -3.01 -9.35
CA GLY A 81 -9.12 -4.45 -9.08
C GLY A 81 -8.42 -4.90 -7.79
N ILE A 82 -7.75 -4.00 -7.05
CA ILE A 82 -7.05 -4.36 -5.81
C ILE A 82 -7.91 -4.00 -4.60
N THR A 83 -8.67 -4.99 -4.18
CA THR A 83 -9.54 -4.91 -3.01
C THR A 83 -8.70 -5.27 -1.77
N VAL A 84 -8.39 -4.26 -0.95
CA VAL A 84 -7.71 -4.38 0.36
C VAL A 84 -8.49 -3.59 1.41
N LEU A 85 -8.38 -3.98 2.69
CA LEU A 85 -9.13 -3.37 3.79
C LEU A 85 -8.83 -1.89 4.00
N SER A 86 -7.55 -1.54 3.90
CA SER A 86 -7.07 -0.16 3.97
C SER A 86 -5.70 -0.08 3.32
N ARG A 87 -5.28 1.12 2.93
CA ARG A 87 -3.94 1.39 2.40
C ARG A 87 -3.22 2.36 3.33
N SER A 88 -2.04 1.95 3.77
CA SER A 88 -1.14 2.79 4.54
C SER A 88 0.22 2.91 3.83
N PHE A 89 0.82 4.08 3.93
CA PHE A 89 2.09 4.40 3.30
C PHE A 89 3.09 4.82 4.35
N VAL A 90 4.31 4.31 4.27
CA VAL A 90 5.42 4.74 5.12
C VAL A 90 6.44 5.48 4.28
N VAL A 91 6.73 6.73 4.64
CA VAL A 91 7.69 7.59 3.94
C VAL A 91 8.88 7.95 4.82
N LYS A 92 9.98 8.38 4.20
CA LYS A 92 11.24 8.66 4.92
C LYS A 92 11.24 9.96 5.73
N SER A 93 10.33 10.90 5.46
CA SER A 93 10.32 12.21 6.14
C SER A 93 8.94 12.83 6.22
N PHE A 94 8.77 13.72 7.20
CA PHE A 94 7.56 14.52 7.39
C PHE A 94 7.28 15.43 6.18
N ILE A 95 8.32 15.99 5.56
CA ILE A 95 8.19 16.85 4.38
C ILE A 95 7.49 16.09 3.25
N ILE A 96 7.95 14.87 2.94
CA ILE A 96 7.32 14.03 1.91
C ILE A 96 5.89 13.68 2.29
N LYS A 97 5.65 13.33 3.57
CA LYS A 97 4.29 13.07 4.06
C LYS A 97 3.36 14.24 3.72
N MET A 98 3.77 15.48 4.02
CA MET A 98 2.97 16.67 3.72
C MET A 98 2.73 16.84 2.22
N PHE A 99 3.76 16.65 1.38
CA PHE A 99 3.60 16.70 -0.08
C PHE A 99 2.58 15.68 -0.60
N LEU A 100 2.66 14.43 -0.15
CA LEU A 100 1.76 13.37 -0.58
C LEU A 100 0.33 13.58 -0.06
N VAL A 101 0.17 14.06 1.18
CA VAL A 101 -1.15 14.45 1.71
C VAL A 101 -1.78 15.55 0.86
N LEU A 102 -1.01 16.59 0.52
CA LEU A 102 -1.50 17.68 -0.34
C LEU A 102 -1.89 17.16 -1.73
N SER A 103 -1.06 16.31 -2.35
CA SER A 103 -1.40 15.65 -3.62
C SER A 103 -2.72 14.88 -3.50
N SER A 104 -2.90 14.13 -2.41
CA SER A 104 -4.08 13.32 -2.17
C SER A 104 -5.37 14.15 -2.03
N ILE A 105 -5.25 15.35 -1.46
CA ILE A 105 -6.35 16.31 -1.34
C ILE A 105 -6.72 16.85 -2.72
N VAL A 106 -5.73 17.25 -3.52
CA VAL A 106 -5.93 17.75 -4.89
C VAL A 106 -6.57 16.68 -5.77
N ASP A 107 -6.15 15.43 -5.63
CA ASP A 107 -6.66 14.28 -6.38
C ASP A 107 -7.99 13.72 -5.82
N GLY A 108 -8.54 14.31 -4.76
CA GLY A 108 -9.82 13.90 -4.16
C GLY A 108 -9.81 12.53 -3.48
N ASN A 109 -8.63 12.00 -3.13
CA ASN A 109 -8.46 10.65 -2.59
C ASN A 109 -7.88 10.62 -1.16
N ALA A 110 -7.74 11.77 -0.51
CA ALA A 110 -7.16 11.90 0.82
C ALA A 110 -7.79 10.96 1.87
N PHE A 111 -9.09 10.66 1.74
CA PHE A 111 -9.81 9.75 2.64
C PHE A 111 -9.27 8.31 2.59
N TRP A 112 -8.78 7.86 1.43
CA TRP A 112 -8.37 6.47 1.20
C TRP A 112 -6.91 6.21 1.55
N ASN A 113 -6.13 7.27 1.83
CA ASN A 113 -4.68 7.23 1.95
C ASN A 113 -4.21 7.63 3.33
N HIS A 114 -3.63 6.67 4.06
CA HIS A 114 -3.07 6.92 5.38
C HIS A 114 -1.55 6.96 5.32
N ILE A 115 -0.94 8.13 5.54
CA ILE A 115 0.49 8.34 5.30
C ILE A 115 1.22 8.60 6.63
N TYR A 116 2.27 7.83 6.89
CA TYR A 116 3.04 7.81 8.13
C TYR A 116 4.53 7.95 7.88
N VAL A 117 5.25 8.45 8.89
CA VAL A 117 6.73 8.49 8.87
C VAL A 117 7.29 7.29 9.65
N ARG A 118 6.58 6.85 10.68
CA ARG A 118 6.94 5.70 11.51
C ARG A 118 6.23 4.45 11.03
N VAL A 119 6.94 3.32 10.97
CA VAL A 119 6.36 2.04 10.53
C VAL A 119 5.38 1.53 11.58
N GLU A 120 5.66 1.82 12.85
CA GLU A 120 4.90 1.44 14.01
C GLU A 120 3.51 2.09 13.99
N GLU A 121 3.42 3.37 13.62
CA GLU A 121 2.14 4.09 13.47
C GLU A 121 1.30 3.48 12.33
N ALA A 122 1.92 3.19 11.18
CA ALA A 122 1.23 2.56 10.05
C ALA A 122 0.74 1.14 10.39
N THR A 123 1.57 0.36 11.08
CA THR A 123 1.22 -1.00 11.52
C THR A 123 0.11 -0.96 12.56
N GLY A 124 0.16 -0.01 13.50
CA GLY A 124 -0.90 0.23 14.48
C GLY A 124 -2.25 0.50 13.81
N PHE A 125 -2.28 1.38 12.80
CA PHE A 125 -3.47 1.64 12.00
C PHE A 125 -3.99 0.39 11.27
N CYS A 126 -3.11 -0.41 10.65
CA CYS A 126 -3.52 -1.66 10.02
C CYS A 126 -4.18 -2.64 11.02
N ASN A 127 -3.59 -2.76 12.21
CA ASN A 127 -4.13 -3.62 13.27
C ASN A 127 -5.48 -3.12 13.80
N GLU A 128 -5.67 -1.81 13.93
CA GLU A 128 -6.98 -1.22 14.27
C GLU A 128 -8.04 -1.57 13.24
N LYS A 129 -7.71 -1.48 11.94
CA LYS A 129 -8.64 -1.86 10.86
C LYS A 129 -9.03 -3.33 10.90
N ILE A 130 -8.09 -4.22 11.20
CA ILE A 130 -8.39 -5.66 11.38
C ILE A 130 -9.34 -5.87 12.56
N LYS A 131 -9.14 -5.17 13.68
CA LYS A 131 -10.03 -5.24 14.85
C LYS A 131 -11.44 -4.74 14.51
N GLU A 132 -11.56 -3.61 13.81
CA GLU A 132 -12.84 -3.09 13.33
C GLU A 132 -13.59 -4.12 12.47
N LEU A 133 -12.89 -4.77 11.52
CA LEU A 133 -13.48 -5.80 10.67
C LEU A 133 -13.96 -7.02 11.47
N ASN A 134 -13.18 -7.48 12.45
CA ASN A 134 -13.56 -8.62 13.28
C ASN A 134 -14.80 -8.30 14.13
N MET A 135 -14.90 -7.09 14.70
CA MET A 135 -16.07 -6.68 15.47
C MET A 135 -17.35 -6.64 14.62
N ILE A 136 -17.26 -6.28 13.34
CA ILE A 136 -18.40 -6.28 12.42
C ILE A 136 -18.86 -7.71 12.10
N ASN A 137 -17.92 -8.66 11.96
CA ASN A 137 -18.22 -10.04 11.59
C ASN A 137 -18.72 -10.90 12.77
N GLU A 138 -18.67 -10.39 14.00
CA GLU A 138 -19.19 -11.05 15.21
C GLU A 138 -20.66 -10.70 15.50
N ILE A 139 -21.27 -9.80 14.72
CA ILE A 139 -22.68 -9.38 14.79
C ILE A 139 -23.49 -10.14 13.73
#